data_AF-A0A523IJA7-F1
#
_entry.id   AF-A0A523IJA7-F1
#
_cell.length_a   1.000
_cell.length_b   1.000
_cell.length_c   1.000
_cell.angle_alpha   90.00
_cell.angle_beta   90.00
_cell.angle_gamma   90.00
#
_symmetry.space_group_name_H-M   'P 1'
#
loop_
_entity.id
_entity.type
_entity.pdbx_description
1 polymer ?
#
loop_
_entity_poly.entity_id
_entity_poly.type
_entity_poly.pdbx_seq_one_letter_code
_entity_poly.pdbx_strand_id
1 'polypeptide(L)'
;MSYPYDLDDKQDEVERWNNKNFPNKDKESGMSRCLIGAMEELGELSHAHLKGLQGIRGTQKEHETKAKDAIGDIAIFLMAYCAKRGFSFQDCIRDAWDEVSKRDWR
;
A
#
# COMPACT_ATOMS: atom_id res chain seq x y z
N MET A 1 0.96 -26.28 -8.52
CA MET A 1 -0.12 -25.34 -8.16
C MET A 1 0.50 -24.24 -7.33
N SER A 2 0.54 -23.02 -7.83
CA SER A 2 0.84 -21.87 -6.96
C SER A 2 -0.34 -21.70 -6.02
N TYR A 3 -0.10 -21.68 -4.72
CA TYR A 3 -1.12 -21.22 -3.78
C TYR A 3 -1.50 -19.77 -4.16
N PRO A 4 -2.79 -19.40 -4.11
CA PRO A 4 -3.18 -18.01 -4.32
C PRO A 4 -2.44 -17.12 -3.31
N TYR A 5 -2.00 -15.95 -3.75
CA TYR A 5 -1.35 -14.98 -2.88
C TYR A 5 -2.41 -14.45 -1.90
N ASP A 6 -2.34 -14.91 -0.65
CA ASP A 6 -3.29 -14.56 0.41
C ASP A 6 -2.88 -13.23 1.07
N LEU A 7 -3.78 -12.24 0.98
CA LEU A 7 -3.51 -10.90 1.51
C LEU A 7 -3.67 -10.82 3.03
N ASP A 8 -4.46 -11.72 3.64
CA ASP A 8 -4.60 -11.77 5.09
C ASP A 8 -3.31 -12.35 5.72
N ASP A 9 -2.76 -13.43 5.15
CA ASP A 9 -1.45 -13.97 5.56
C ASP A 9 -0.34 -12.91 5.46
N LYS A 10 -0.39 -12.07 4.41
CA LYS A 10 0.58 -10.99 4.21
C LYS A 10 0.39 -9.84 5.17
N GLN A 11 -0.85 -9.45 5.47
CA GLN A 11 -1.13 -8.47 6.50
C GLN A 11 -0.58 -8.94 7.87
N ASP A 12 -0.76 -10.21 8.19
CA ASP A 12 -0.23 -10.85 9.41
C ASP A 12 1.30 -10.81 9.48
N GLU A 13 1.99 -11.06 8.36
CA GLU A 13 3.44 -10.91 8.27
C GLU A 13 3.89 -9.46 8.51
N VAL A 14 3.19 -8.50 7.88
CA VAL A 14 3.43 -7.06 8.04
C VAL A 14 3.22 -6.62 9.48
N GLU A 15 2.15 -7.09 10.14
CA GLU A 15 1.89 -6.79 11.55
C GLU A 15 3.03 -7.30 12.44
N ARG A 16 3.42 -8.57 12.29
CA ARG A 16 4.53 -9.15 13.07
C ARG A 16 5.82 -8.37 12.88
N TRP A 17 6.14 -8.01 11.64
CA TRP A 17 7.32 -7.22 11.34
C TRP A 17 7.23 -5.81 11.94
N ASN A 18 6.08 -5.14 11.83
CA ASN A 18 5.88 -3.79 12.36
C ASN A 18 6.00 -3.77 13.90
N ASN A 19 5.38 -4.72 14.58
CA ASN A 19 5.43 -4.84 16.04
C ASN A 19 6.85 -5.13 16.55
N LYS A 20 7.62 -5.94 15.81
CA LYS A 20 9.03 -6.20 16.14
C LYS A 20 9.93 -4.96 15.99
N ASN A 21 9.75 -4.19 14.92
CA ASN A 21 10.65 -3.08 14.58
C ASN A 21 10.22 -1.74 15.20
N PHE A 22 8.94 -1.58 15.51
CA PHE A 22 8.36 -0.35 16.06
C PHE A 22 7.49 -0.62 17.30
N PRO A 23 8.05 -1.21 18.37
CA PRO A 23 7.29 -1.70 19.53
C PRO A 23 6.64 -0.59 20.37
N ASN A 24 7.15 0.65 20.28
CA ASN A 24 6.76 1.77 21.13
C ASN A 24 6.07 2.87 20.35
N LYS A 25 4.76 2.73 20.12
CA LYS A 25 3.91 3.80 19.59
C LYS A 25 2.54 3.62 20.22
N ASP A 26 2.09 4.61 20.98
CA ASP A 26 0.67 4.77 21.27
C ASP A 26 -0.15 4.46 20.01
N LYS A 27 -1.24 3.69 20.15
CA LYS A 27 -1.95 3.14 18.99
C LYS A 27 -2.32 4.23 17.99
N GLU A 28 -2.69 5.41 18.47
CA GLU A 28 -3.07 6.56 17.67
C GLU A 28 -1.90 7.11 16.84
N SER A 29 -0.74 7.40 17.44
CA SER A 29 0.44 7.80 16.65
C SER A 29 0.99 6.67 15.77
N GLY A 30 0.74 5.41 16.12
CA GLY A 30 1.06 4.25 15.29
C GLY A 30 0.24 4.23 14.00
N MET A 31 -1.08 4.39 14.11
CA MET A 31 -2.00 4.46 12.98
C MET A 31 -1.73 5.68 12.10
N SER A 32 -1.55 6.86 12.70
CA SER A 32 -1.26 8.08 11.96
C SER A 32 0.02 7.98 11.15
N ARG A 33 1.07 7.34 11.69
CA ARG A 33 2.31 7.10 10.93
C ARG A 33 2.10 6.15 9.75
N CYS A 34 1.29 5.11 9.87
CA CYS A 34 0.99 4.23 8.74
C CYS A 34 0.25 4.98 7.62
N LEU A 35 -0.75 5.80 7.97
CA LEU A 35 -1.50 6.58 6.99
C LEU A 35 -0.63 7.65 6.32
N ILE A 36 0.20 8.35 7.10
CA ILE A 36 1.16 9.33 6.57
C ILE A 36 2.17 8.65 5.65
N GLY A 37 2.68 7.47 6.03
CA GLY A 37 3.57 6.67 5.18
C GLY A 37 2.92 6.30 3.85
N ALA A 38 1.67 5.81 3.85
CA ALA A 38 0.95 5.53 2.60
C ALA A 38 0.80 6.78 1.71
N MET A 39 0.63 7.97 2.30
CA MET A 39 0.57 9.23 1.57
C MET A 39 1.93 9.65 0.99
N GLU A 40 3.02 9.40 1.71
CA GLU A 40 4.39 9.60 1.23
C GLU A 40 4.65 8.78 -0.03
N GLU A 41 4.31 7.49 0.00
CA GLU A 41 4.48 6.58 -1.14
C GLU A 41 3.58 6.94 -2.33
N LEU A 42 2.37 7.44 -2.09
CA LEU A 42 1.53 7.99 -3.15
C LEU A 42 2.18 9.23 -3.80
N GLY A 43 2.87 10.05 -3.02
CA GLY A 43 3.68 11.15 -3.50
C GLY A 43 4.85 10.68 -4.38
N GLU A 44 5.53 9.61 -3.98
CA GLU A 44 6.60 8.99 -4.76
C GLU A 44 6.09 8.43 -6.10
N LEU A 45 4.97 7.72 -6.09
CA LEU A 45 4.30 7.23 -7.29
C LEU A 45 3.94 8.39 -8.24
N SER A 46 3.35 9.44 -7.68
CA SER A 46 2.99 10.65 -8.45
C SER A 46 4.23 11.31 -9.06
N HIS A 47 5.32 11.37 -8.30
CA HIS A 47 6.58 11.93 -8.76
C HIS A 47 7.20 11.10 -9.89
N ALA A 48 7.28 9.78 -9.73
CA ALA A 48 7.78 8.85 -10.76
C ALA A 48 6.97 8.97 -12.06
N HIS A 49 5.63 8.99 -11.95
CA HIS A 49 4.76 9.14 -13.11
C HIS A 49 4.97 10.48 -13.83
N LEU A 50 4.98 11.59 -13.09
CA LEU A 50 5.17 12.93 -13.67
C LEU A 50 6.54 13.07 -14.34
N LYS A 51 7.61 12.57 -13.72
CA LYS A 51 8.96 12.67 -14.28
C LYS A 51 9.16 11.76 -15.50
N GLY A 52 8.50 10.61 -15.52
CA GLY A 52 8.38 9.76 -16.71
C GLY A 52 7.73 10.51 -17.87
N LEU A 53 6.55 11.11 -17.67
CA LEU A 53 5.85 11.88 -18.70
C LEU A 53 6.67 13.06 -19.23
N GLN A 54 7.42 13.73 -18.35
CA GLN A 54 8.28 14.86 -18.72
C GLN A 54 9.57 14.43 -19.42
N GLY A 55 9.96 13.16 -19.36
CA GLY A 55 11.23 12.67 -19.88
C GLY A 55 12.44 13.26 -19.15
N ILE A 56 12.33 13.57 -17.86
CA ILE A 56 13.41 14.17 -17.06
C ILE A 56 13.78 13.33 -15.82
N ARG A 57 14.95 13.60 -15.25
CA ARG A 57 15.41 13.05 -13.95
C ARG A 57 15.39 11.51 -13.86
N GLY A 58 15.88 10.86 -14.91
CA GLY A 58 15.97 9.39 -14.99
C GLY A 58 15.49 8.88 -16.34
N THR A 59 15.68 7.59 -16.54
CA THR A 59 15.18 6.81 -17.67
C THR A 59 13.76 6.33 -17.42
N GLN A 60 13.05 6.00 -18.49
CA GLN A 60 11.71 5.40 -18.40
C GLN A 60 11.68 4.15 -17.49
N LYS A 61 12.70 3.29 -17.61
CA LYS A 61 12.83 2.07 -16.79
C LYS A 61 13.00 2.38 -15.30
N GLU A 62 13.77 3.41 -14.95
CA GLU A 62 13.94 3.83 -13.56
C GLU A 62 12.62 4.36 -12.98
N HIS A 63 11.88 5.17 -13.75
CA HIS A 63 10.56 5.67 -13.32
C HIS A 63 9.54 4.54 -13.14
N GLU A 64 9.52 3.56 -14.05
CA GLU A 64 8.67 2.37 -13.90
C GLU A 64 9.04 1.51 -12.69
N THR A 65 10.33 1.41 -12.39
CA THR A 65 10.82 0.66 -11.22
C THR A 65 10.33 1.35 -9.94
N LYS A 66 10.51 2.68 -9.84
CA LYS A 66 10.03 3.47 -8.68
C LYS A 66 8.52 3.43 -8.53
N ALA A 67 7.77 3.48 -9.64
CA ALA A 67 6.32 3.37 -9.59
C ALA A 67 5.86 2.03 -9.02
N LYS A 68 6.51 0.92 -9.40
CA LYS A 68 6.19 -0.42 -8.87
C LYS A 68 6.52 -0.56 -7.39
N ASP A 69 7.66 -0.01 -6.97
CA ASP A 69 8.11 0.02 -5.57
C ASP A 69 7.09 0.77 -4.70
N ALA A 70 6.77 2.02 -5.08
CA ALA A 70 5.80 2.84 -4.38
C ALA A 70 4.40 2.19 -4.31
N ILE A 71 3.93 1.50 -5.34
CA ILE A 71 2.66 0.76 -5.29
C ILE A 71 2.71 -0.35 -4.22
N GLY A 72 3.84 -1.07 -4.13
CA GLY A 72 4.07 -2.07 -3.10
C GLY A 72 4.06 -1.46 -1.70
N ASP A 73 4.78 -0.35 -1.51
CA ASP A 73 4.89 0.29 -0.20
C ASP A 73 3.58 0.93 0.26
N ILE A 74 2.78 1.50 -0.66
CA ILE A 74 1.38 1.91 -0.37
C ILE A 74 0.61 0.74 0.23
N ALA A 75 0.65 -0.44 -0.40
CA ALA A 75 -0.07 -1.61 0.09
C ALA A 75 0.45 -2.07 1.47
N ILE A 76 1.77 -2.09 1.69
CA ILE A 76 2.37 -2.47 2.98
C ILE A 76 1.98 -1.50 4.10
N PHE A 77 2.00 -0.19 3.86
CA PHE A 77 1.56 0.80 4.84
C PHE A 77 0.06 0.69 5.15
N LEU A 78 -0.77 0.42 4.14
CA LEU A 78 -2.21 0.20 4.34
C LEU A 78 -2.49 -1.12 5.08
N MET A 79 -1.77 -2.20 4.81
CA MET A 79 -1.87 -3.44 5.60
C MET A 79 -1.52 -3.20 7.07
N ALA A 80 -0.43 -2.47 7.34
CA ALA A 80 -0.05 -2.10 8.70
C ALA A 80 -1.11 -1.21 9.38
N TYR A 81 -1.73 -0.32 8.62
CA TYR A 81 -2.85 0.50 9.09
C TYR A 81 -4.08 -0.37 9.44
N CYS A 82 -4.46 -1.29 8.56
CA CYS A 82 -5.56 -2.24 8.76
C CYS A 82 -5.34 -3.10 10.01
N ALA A 83 -4.15 -3.67 10.18
CA ALA A 83 -3.80 -4.46 11.37
C ALA A 83 -4.01 -3.66 12.67
N LYS A 84 -3.56 -2.40 12.71
CA LYS A 84 -3.75 -1.53 13.90
C LYS A 84 -5.21 -1.14 14.14
N ARG A 85 -6.04 -1.13 13.09
CA ARG A 85 -7.49 -0.86 13.15
C ARG A 85 -8.34 -2.10 13.42
N GLY A 86 -7.76 -3.30 13.31
CA GLY A 86 -8.49 -4.57 13.35
C GLY A 86 -9.31 -4.82 12.08
N PHE A 87 -8.86 -4.32 10.93
CA PHE A 87 -9.49 -4.51 9.62
C PHE A 87 -8.75 -5.58 8.81
N SER A 88 -9.45 -6.31 7.94
CA SER A 88 -8.82 -7.12 6.89
C SER A 88 -8.62 -6.27 5.64
N PHE A 89 -7.37 -6.20 5.16
CA PHE A 89 -7.03 -5.56 3.89
C PHE A 89 -7.64 -6.31 2.70
N GLN A 90 -7.69 -7.63 2.76
CA GLN A 90 -8.35 -8.47 1.75
C GLN A 90 -9.83 -8.14 1.63
N ASP A 91 -10.53 -8.06 2.77
CA ASP A 91 -11.93 -7.70 2.83
C ASP A 91 -12.16 -6.29 2.27
N CYS A 92 -11.32 -5.32 2.64
CA CYS A 92 -11.42 -3.95 2.12
C CYS A 92 -11.34 -3.90 0.58
N ILE A 93 -10.45 -4.68 -0.04
CA ILE A 93 -10.33 -4.77 -1.50
C ILE A 93 -11.54 -5.48 -2.10
N ARG A 94 -11.92 -6.63 -1.55
CA ARG A 94 -13.06 -7.42 -2.03
C ARG A 94 -14.33 -6.58 -2.00
N ASP A 95 -14.62 -5.94 -0.87
CA ASP A 95 -15.85 -5.17 -0.67
C ASP A 95 -15.90 -3.97 -1.64
N ALA A 96 -14.77 -3.27 -1.83
CA ALA A 96 -14.68 -2.19 -2.82
C ALA A 96 -14.88 -2.70 -4.26
N TRP A 97 -14.29 -3.84 -4.61
CA TRP A 97 -14.45 -4.43 -5.95
C TRP A 97 -15.88 -4.93 -6.18
N ASP A 98 -16.48 -5.59 -5.20
CA ASP A 98 -17.87 -6.06 -5.26
C ASP A 98 -18.85 -4.92 -5.47
N GLU A 99 -18.53 -3.72 -4.98
CA GLU A 99 -19.32 -2.51 -5.23
C GLU A 99 -19.03 -1.90 -6.61
N VAL A 100 -17.75 -1.69 -6.94
CA VAL A 100 -17.35 -0.93 -8.14
C VAL A 100 -17.54 -1.73 -9.42
N SER A 101 -17.31 -3.04 -9.41
CA SER A 101 -17.45 -3.91 -10.59
C SER A 101 -18.88 -4.00 -11.13
N LYS A 102 -19.87 -3.64 -10.32
CA LYS A 102 -21.29 -3.60 -10.70
C LYS A 102 -21.69 -2.30 -11.40
N ARG A 103 -20.81 -1.29 -11.40
CA ARG A 103 -21.09 0.04 -11.96
C ARG A 103 -20.79 0.04 -13.46
N ASP A 104 -21.78 0.42 -14.26
CA ASP A 104 -21.59 0.66 -15.70
C ASP A 104 -21.36 2.16 -15.92
N TRP A 105 -20.10 2.53 -16.12
CA TRP A 105 -19.70 3.92 -16.34
C TRP A 105 -19.82 4.24 -17.83
N ARG A 106 -20.75 5.13 -18.17
CA ARG A 106 -20.93 5.69 -19.51
C ARG A 106 -20.46 7.13 -19.56
#